data_AF-A0A7G5YXX9-F1
#
_entry.id   AF-A0A7G5YXX9-F1
#
_cell.length_a   1.000
_cell.length_b   1.000
_cell.length_c   1.000
_cell.angle_alpha   90.00
_cell.angle_beta   90.00
_cell.angle_gamma   90.00
#
_symmetry.space_group_name_H-M   'P 1'
#
loop_
_entity.id
_entity.type
_entity.pdbx_description
1 polymer ?
#
loop_
_entity_poly.entity_id
_entity_poly.type
_entity_poly.pdbx_seq_one_letter_code
_entity_poly.pdbx_strand_id
1 'polypeptide(L)'
;MTTDTDTCNVPALLDRFRQYLMTDGPLQQRLAPLYDDNVFAAAAAETAAAAGIPLSSEDLKACFQPDPLGLSRFDDRPANDIAWPGKHWLPSAMVAAGPEFVVDWMHFAGRRLADPFFNESLMHARALPFNRLMLYRTPLGAFAQGAAGEELTVPNGFIFHLSRCGSTLAAQMLTAMDDTIVISEPPPLDAVVQLTHIRKDVPLETRVDLLRTMVGALGRDWTGTARNYVVKLDSWHTLELPLFRQAFPDTPWIFLYRDPVEIMVSHRRMRGLQAVPGGTTVDFGIVDGDHMPFEEFTARVLRSVSNAVIEHHGLGGGLVINYDSLPGAIETQVLPHFGIAHDAKGLAALHAASERDAKAPRQGFTRDTERKQQDATPEIRAAAAEFLAEPYRQLEALRLAQGAA
;
A
#
# COMPACT_ATOMS: atom_id res chain seq x y z
N MET A 1 36.31 -3.31 -50.45
CA MET A 1 36.17 -3.57 -49.00
C MET A 1 35.36 -2.43 -48.43
N THR A 2 34.04 -2.54 -48.55
CA THR A 2 33.09 -1.73 -47.82
C THR A 2 33.18 -2.16 -46.37
N THR A 3 33.67 -1.28 -45.51
CA THR A 3 33.55 -1.42 -44.07
C THR A 3 32.06 -1.41 -43.75
N ASP A 4 31.51 -2.57 -43.41
CA ASP A 4 30.27 -2.68 -42.66
C ASP A 4 30.47 -1.88 -41.38
N THR A 5 29.99 -0.64 -41.37
CA THR A 5 29.65 0.03 -40.11
C THR A 5 28.48 -0.75 -39.55
N ASP A 6 28.78 -1.73 -38.70
CA ASP A 6 27.87 -2.30 -37.72
C ASP A 6 27.10 -1.13 -37.08
N THR A 7 25.88 -0.88 -37.53
CA THR A 7 24.98 0.04 -36.88
C THR A 7 24.62 -0.60 -35.56
N CYS A 8 25.38 -0.22 -34.53
CA CYS A 8 25.18 -0.57 -33.14
C CYS A 8 23.68 -0.46 -32.80
N ASN A 9 22.98 -1.59 -32.71
CA ASN A 9 21.55 -1.62 -32.40
C ASN A 9 21.39 -1.33 -30.90
N VAL A 10 21.39 -0.04 -30.55
CA VAL A 10 21.30 0.44 -29.16
C VAL A 10 20.12 -0.19 -28.41
N PRO A 11 18.90 -0.31 -28.98
CA PRO A 11 17.81 -1.07 -28.35
C PRO A 11 18.19 -2.51 -27.97
N ALA A 12 18.81 -3.28 -28.87
CA ALA A 12 19.20 -4.67 -28.57
C ALA A 12 20.30 -4.75 -27.51
N LEU A 13 21.25 -3.81 -27.51
CA LEU A 13 22.27 -3.71 -26.47
C LEU A 13 21.69 -3.34 -25.11
N LEU A 14 20.72 -2.43 -25.10
CA LEU A 14 20.01 -2.03 -23.89
C LEU A 14 19.25 -3.21 -23.28
N ASP A 15 18.55 -4.00 -24.09
CA ASP A 15 17.84 -5.19 -23.61
C ASP A 15 18.80 -6.25 -23.07
N ARG A 16 19.94 -6.46 -23.76
CA ARG A 16 21.02 -7.32 -23.23
C ARG A 16 21.58 -6.81 -21.91
N PHE A 17 21.72 -5.48 -21.75
CA PHE A 17 22.19 -4.89 -20.50
C PHE A 17 21.18 -5.03 -19.37
N ARG A 18 19.89 -4.82 -19.63
CA ARG A 18 18.81 -5.05 -18.66
C ARG A 18 18.77 -6.51 -18.20
N GLN A 19 18.86 -7.46 -19.13
CA GLN A 19 18.94 -8.89 -18.80
C GLN A 19 20.15 -9.20 -17.92
N TYR A 20 21.32 -8.67 -18.27
CA TYR A 20 22.53 -8.80 -17.45
C TYR A 20 22.31 -8.28 -16.02
N LEU A 21 21.76 -7.07 -15.88
CA LEU A 21 21.42 -6.50 -14.57
C LEU A 21 20.46 -7.39 -13.79
N MET A 22 19.41 -7.93 -14.42
CA MET A 22 18.44 -8.80 -13.74
C MET A 22 19.06 -10.08 -13.15
N THR A 23 20.16 -10.57 -13.73
CA THR A 23 20.87 -11.75 -13.22
C THR A 23 21.84 -11.47 -12.07
N ASP A 24 22.15 -10.21 -11.78
CA ASP A 24 23.16 -9.82 -10.77
C ASP A 24 22.57 -8.91 -9.69
N GLY A 25 22.08 -9.52 -8.62
CA GLY A 25 21.51 -8.80 -7.46
C GLY A 25 22.48 -7.81 -6.79
N PRO A 26 23.74 -8.19 -6.47
CA PRO A 26 24.73 -7.25 -5.94
C PRO A 26 24.96 -6.03 -6.84
N LEU A 27 24.97 -6.21 -8.15
CA LEU A 27 25.10 -5.11 -9.10
C LEU A 27 23.89 -4.18 -9.09
N GLN A 28 22.66 -4.73 -9.02
CA GLN A 28 21.44 -3.93 -8.86
C GLN A 28 21.50 -3.10 -7.58
N GLN A 29 21.90 -3.70 -6.46
CA GLN A 29 22.04 -2.99 -5.17
C GLN A 29 23.08 -1.88 -5.21
N ARG A 30 24.13 -2.00 -6.02
CA ARG A 30 25.14 -0.96 -6.22
C ARG A 30 24.65 0.20 -7.07
N LEU A 31 23.88 -0.09 -8.13
CA LEU A 31 23.43 0.93 -9.09
C LEU A 31 22.13 1.62 -8.66
N ALA A 32 21.19 0.88 -8.08
CA ALA A 32 19.86 1.39 -7.76
C ALA A 32 19.83 2.61 -6.81
N PRO A 33 20.73 2.75 -5.81
CA PRO A 33 20.76 3.92 -4.93
C PRO A 33 21.25 5.22 -5.60
N LEU A 34 21.82 5.15 -6.82
CA LEU A 34 22.36 6.32 -7.50
C LEU A 34 21.22 7.20 -8.03
N TYR A 35 21.00 8.34 -7.37
CA TYR A 35 19.89 9.24 -7.68
C TYR A 35 20.20 10.24 -8.81
N ASP A 36 21.47 10.64 -8.96
CA ASP A 36 21.87 11.59 -10.00
C ASP A 36 22.00 10.90 -11.36
N ASP A 37 21.30 11.42 -12.37
CA ASP A 37 21.24 10.85 -13.72
C ASP A 37 22.62 10.74 -14.38
N ASN A 38 23.54 11.67 -14.12
CA ASN A 38 24.89 11.63 -14.69
C ASN A 38 25.76 10.57 -14.00
N VAL A 39 25.71 10.52 -12.67
CA VAL A 39 26.43 9.51 -11.87
C VAL A 39 25.94 8.11 -12.21
N PHE A 40 24.62 7.92 -12.29
CA PHE A 40 24.03 6.64 -12.67
C PHE A 40 24.45 6.22 -14.08
N ALA A 41 24.35 7.12 -15.07
CA ALA A 41 24.71 6.80 -16.45
C ALA A 41 26.19 6.39 -16.60
N ALA A 42 27.09 7.09 -15.90
CA ALA A 42 28.52 6.76 -15.92
C ALA A 42 28.77 5.38 -15.32
N ALA A 43 28.23 5.10 -14.12
CA ALA A 43 28.38 3.81 -13.46
C ALA A 43 27.75 2.66 -14.25
N ALA A 44 26.60 2.90 -14.88
CA ALA A 44 25.93 1.93 -15.73
C ALA A 44 26.72 1.66 -17.03
N ALA A 45 27.31 2.69 -17.66
CA ALA A 45 28.16 2.53 -18.84
C ALA A 45 29.45 1.76 -18.51
N GLU A 46 30.09 2.05 -17.38
CA GLU A 46 31.26 1.28 -16.89
C GLU A 46 30.89 -0.19 -16.66
N THR A 47 29.71 -0.43 -16.09
CA THR A 47 29.19 -1.77 -15.87
C THR A 47 28.92 -2.51 -17.19
N ALA A 48 28.29 -1.84 -18.17
CA ALA A 48 28.04 -2.39 -19.49
C ALA A 48 29.36 -2.73 -20.22
N ALA A 49 30.34 -1.83 -20.17
CA ALA A 49 31.66 -2.03 -20.75
C ALA A 49 32.39 -3.24 -20.13
N ALA A 50 32.34 -3.38 -18.79
CA ALA A 50 32.90 -4.54 -18.09
C ALA A 50 32.24 -5.87 -18.50
N ALA A 51 30.98 -5.84 -18.93
CA ALA A 51 30.24 -7.00 -19.46
C ALA A 51 30.39 -7.18 -20.99
N GLY A 52 31.21 -6.37 -21.66
CA GLY A 52 31.37 -6.41 -23.12
C GLY A 52 30.12 -5.97 -23.89
N ILE A 53 29.36 -5.03 -23.33
CA ILE A 53 28.16 -4.43 -23.94
C ILE A 53 28.50 -2.96 -24.24
N PRO A 54 28.69 -2.58 -25.52
CA PRO A 54 29.17 -1.24 -25.89
C PRO A 54 28.04 -0.20 -25.83
N LEU A 55 27.63 0.17 -24.60
CA LEU A 55 26.71 1.27 -24.33
C LEU A 55 27.47 2.45 -23.72
N SER A 56 27.34 3.63 -24.33
CA SER A 56 27.88 4.86 -23.76
C SER A 56 26.96 5.43 -22.67
N SER A 57 27.50 6.36 -21.87
CA SER A 57 26.67 7.12 -20.94
C SER A 57 25.59 7.95 -21.65
N GLU A 58 25.81 8.35 -22.90
CA GLU A 58 24.84 9.13 -23.68
C GLU A 58 23.70 8.24 -24.17
N ASP A 59 24.02 7.04 -24.69
CA ASP A 59 23.03 6.02 -25.06
C ASP A 59 22.12 5.70 -23.89
N LEU A 60 22.70 5.45 -22.71
CA LEU A 60 21.93 5.13 -21.51
C LEU A 60 21.03 6.29 -21.09
N LYS A 61 21.54 7.52 -21.02
CA LYS A 61 20.73 8.69 -20.63
C LYS A 61 19.52 8.84 -21.54
N ALA A 62 19.68 8.66 -22.85
CA ALA A 62 18.57 8.76 -23.79
C ALA A 62 17.42 7.77 -23.47
N CYS A 63 17.70 6.68 -22.75
CA CYS A 63 16.74 5.61 -22.46
C CYS A 63 16.02 5.71 -21.10
N PHE A 64 16.42 6.60 -20.19
CA PHE A 64 15.79 6.72 -18.85
C PHE A 64 15.42 8.17 -18.49
N GLN A 65 14.99 8.96 -19.48
CA GLN A 65 14.63 10.36 -19.26
C GLN A 65 13.56 10.54 -18.16
N PRO A 66 13.63 11.62 -17.36
CA PRO A 66 12.62 11.92 -16.37
C PRO A 66 11.22 11.99 -16.98
N ASP A 67 10.21 11.57 -16.22
CA ASP A 67 8.80 11.66 -16.62
C ASP A 67 8.08 12.69 -15.72
N PRO A 68 8.27 14.00 -15.96
CA PRO A 68 7.72 15.05 -15.09
C PRO A 68 6.19 15.14 -15.16
N LEU A 69 5.59 14.64 -16.25
CA LEU A 69 4.13 14.62 -16.44
C LEU A 69 3.49 13.32 -15.91
N GLY A 70 4.31 12.34 -15.53
CA GLY A 70 3.88 11.03 -15.06
C GLY A 70 3.14 10.22 -16.12
N LEU A 71 3.43 10.42 -17.41
CA LEU A 71 2.75 9.77 -18.53
C LEU A 71 3.03 8.26 -18.59
N SER A 72 4.13 7.80 -17.98
CA SER A 72 4.46 6.37 -17.82
C SER A 72 3.37 5.57 -17.11
N ARG A 73 2.43 6.21 -16.40
CA ARG A 73 1.26 5.51 -15.82
C ARG A 73 0.26 5.01 -16.88
N PHE A 74 0.33 5.51 -18.11
CA PHE A 74 -0.47 5.07 -19.26
C PHE A 74 0.31 4.14 -20.18
N ASP A 75 1.41 3.58 -19.67
CA ASP A 75 2.28 2.70 -20.43
C ASP A 75 1.57 1.40 -20.80
N ASP A 76 1.31 1.24 -22.09
CA ASP A 76 0.67 0.08 -22.71
C ASP A 76 1.67 -1.00 -23.13
N ARG A 77 2.97 -0.83 -22.84
CA ARG A 77 3.98 -1.84 -23.15
C ARG A 77 3.61 -3.19 -22.54
N PRO A 78 3.79 -4.30 -23.28
CA PRO A 78 3.50 -5.62 -22.75
C PRO A 78 4.45 -5.97 -21.59
N ALA A 79 4.13 -7.03 -20.88
CA ALA A 79 5.05 -7.61 -19.92
C ALA A 79 6.36 -8.05 -20.59
N ASN A 80 7.47 -7.97 -19.85
CA ASN A 80 8.80 -8.31 -20.34
C ASN A 80 9.44 -9.49 -19.61
N ASP A 81 8.79 -10.02 -18.57
CA ASP A 81 9.17 -11.26 -17.91
C ASP A 81 7.93 -11.98 -17.35
N ILE A 82 8.07 -13.25 -17.03
CA ILE A 82 7.03 -14.08 -16.36
C ILE A 82 7.40 -14.39 -14.91
N ALA A 83 8.68 -14.32 -14.56
CA ALA A 83 9.15 -14.59 -13.21
C ALA A 83 9.10 -13.34 -12.34
N TRP A 84 8.89 -13.55 -11.04
CA TRP A 84 9.07 -12.47 -10.08
C TRP A 84 10.54 -12.03 -10.07
N PRO A 85 10.80 -10.70 -10.02
CA PRO A 85 12.16 -10.20 -9.88
C PRO A 85 12.71 -10.52 -8.47
N GLY A 86 13.99 -10.26 -8.23
CA GLY A 86 14.61 -10.53 -6.93
C GLY A 86 13.95 -9.78 -5.76
N LYS A 87 14.23 -10.20 -4.51
CA LYS A 87 13.55 -9.71 -3.29
C LYS A 87 13.57 -8.21 -3.02
N HIS A 88 14.41 -7.43 -3.70
CA HIS A 88 14.49 -5.97 -3.56
C HIS A 88 13.50 -5.21 -4.44
N TRP A 89 12.72 -5.95 -5.22
CA TRP A 89 11.64 -5.45 -6.05
C TRP A 89 10.30 -5.76 -5.39
N LEU A 90 9.44 -4.75 -5.31
CA LEU A 90 8.07 -4.91 -4.85
C LEU A 90 7.08 -4.53 -5.95
N PRO A 91 5.85 -5.09 -5.94
CA PRO A 91 4.77 -4.60 -6.77
C PRO A 91 4.53 -3.12 -6.53
N SER A 92 4.38 -2.37 -7.62
CA SER A 92 4.20 -0.91 -7.62
C SER A 92 2.85 -0.49 -8.17
N ALA A 93 2.30 -1.26 -9.12
CA ALA A 93 0.98 -1.04 -9.68
C ALA A 93 0.45 -2.33 -10.33
N MET A 94 -0.87 -2.43 -10.47
CA MET A 94 -1.51 -3.34 -11.41
C MET A 94 -2.24 -2.48 -12.45
N VAL A 95 -1.89 -2.64 -13.72
CA VAL A 95 -2.38 -1.77 -14.80
C VAL A 95 -2.84 -2.58 -16.00
N ALA A 96 -3.75 -2.02 -16.79
CA ALA A 96 -4.17 -2.62 -18.04
C ALA A 96 -3.07 -2.42 -19.11
N ALA A 97 -2.74 -3.49 -19.83
CA ALA A 97 -1.87 -3.48 -21.00
C ALA A 97 -2.62 -4.19 -22.14
N GLY A 98 -3.33 -3.41 -22.96
CA GLY A 98 -4.25 -3.95 -23.95
C GLY A 98 -5.40 -4.74 -23.30
N PRO A 99 -5.67 -5.99 -23.70
CA PRO A 99 -6.73 -6.82 -23.12
C PRO A 99 -6.35 -7.50 -21.80
N GLU A 100 -5.08 -7.42 -21.39
CA GLU A 100 -4.56 -8.10 -20.20
C GLU A 100 -4.22 -7.10 -19.08
N PHE A 101 -4.00 -7.63 -17.89
CA PHE A 101 -3.43 -6.89 -16.78
C PHE A 101 -1.97 -7.30 -16.58
N VAL A 102 -1.13 -6.33 -16.24
CA VAL A 102 0.26 -6.54 -15.83
C VAL A 102 0.50 -5.97 -14.44
N VAL A 103 1.46 -6.54 -13.73
CA VAL A 103 1.98 -6.03 -12.47
C VAL A 103 3.32 -5.36 -12.74
N ASP A 104 3.40 -4.07 -12.40
CA ASP A 104 4.62 -3.28 -12.50
C ASP A 104 5.46 -3.45 -11.24
N TRP A 105 6.76 -3.65 -11.39
CA TRP A 105 7.69 -3.82 -10.28
C TRP A 105 8.68 -2.66 -10.19
N MET A 106 9.02 -2.28 -8.95
CA MET A 106 10.04 -1.26 -8.69
C MET A 106 11.05 -1.75 -7.66
N HIS A 107 12.32 -1.42 -7.89
CA HIS A 107 13.41 -1.66 -6.96
C HIS A 107 13.50 -0.50 -5.96
N PHE A 108 13.51 -0.80 -4.66
CA PHE A 108 13.46 0.22 -3.60
C PHE A 108 14.85 0.67 -3.09
N ALA A 109 15.92 0.18 -3.71
CA ALA A 109 17.30 0.58 -3.41
C ALA A 109 17.69 0.43 -1.93
N GLY A 110 17.15 -0.59 -1.27
CA GLY A 110 17.39 -0.85 0.16
C GLY A 110 16.73 0.16 1.11
N ARG A 111 15.94 1.11 0.60
CA ARG A 111 15.22 2.08 1.42
C ARG A 111 14.13 1.39 2.24
N ARG A 112 13.97 1.76 3.50
CA ARG A 112 12.83 1.34 4.33
C ARG A 112 11.55 2.05 3.86
N LEU A 113 10.42 1.35 3.94
CA LEU A 113 9.09 1.91 3.71
C LEU A 113 8.62 2.65 4.96
N ALA A 114 9.28 3.76 5.26
CA ALA A 114 9.03 4.56 6.46
C ALA A 114 7.95 5.64 6.24
N ASP A 115 7.55 5.88 5.00
CA ASP A 115 6.61 6.95 4.66
C ASP A 115 5.18 6.60 5.14
N PRO A 116 4.32 7.59 5.47
CA PRO A 116 2.96 7.36 5.95
C PRO A 116 2.07 6.53 5.01
N PHE A 117 2.35 6.57 3.71
CA PHE A 117 1.64 5.84 2.67
C PHE A 117 2.64 5.23 1.68
N PHE A 118 2.36 4.01 1.21
CA PHE A 118 3.20 3.31 0.25
C PHE A 118 3.38 4.10 -1.06
N ASN A 119 2.36 4.86 -1.47
CA ASN A 119 2.45 5.72 -2.65
C ASN A 119 3.56 6.79 -2.53
N GLU A 120 3.85 7.30 -1.33
CA GLU A 120 4.97 8.23 -1.13
C GLU A 120 6.31 7.52 -1.34
N SER A 121 6.47 6.31 -0.79
CA SER A 121 7.64 5.46 -1.05
C SER A 121 7.78 5.12 -2.54
N LEU A 122 6.68 4.90 -3.25
CA LEU A 122 6.68 4.70 -4.70
C LEU A 122 7.15 5.93 -5.47
N MET A 123 6.78 7.15 -5.05
CA MET A 123 7.26 8.38 -5.72
C MET A 123 8.78 8.49 -5.63
N HIS A 124 9.35 8.09 -4.49
CA HIS A 124 10.79 8.04 -4.32
C HIS A 124 11.46 6.96 -5.16
N ALA A 125 10.88 5.75 -5.20
CA ALA A 125 11.39 4.67 -6.02
C ALA A 125 11.32 5.01 -7.53
N ARG A 126 10.21 5.60 -7.99
CA ARG A 126 9.99 6.00 -9.39
C ARG A 126 11.01 7.04 -9.87
N ALA A 127 11.46 7.93 -8.99
CA ALA A 127 12.45 8.95 -9.33
C ALA A 127 13.84 8.37 -9.64
N LEU A 128 14.15 7.15 -9.17
CA LEU A 128 15.45 6.51 -9.37
C LEU A 128 15.71 6.26 -10.87
N PRO A 129 16.87 6.70 -11.41
CA PRO A 129 17.29 6.38 -12.78
C PRO A 129 17.23 4.88 -13.09
N PHE A 130 17.57 4.04 -12.10
CA PHE A 130 17.52 2.59 -12.23
C PHE A 130 16.12 2.07 -12.58
N ASN A 131 15.06 2.53 -11.91
CA ASN A 131 13.70 2.09 -12.20
C ASN A 131 13.19 2.61 -13.56
N ARG A 132 13.60 3.83 -13.94
CA ARG A 132 13.33 4.39 -15.28
C ARG A 132 14.00 3.58 -16.40
N LEU A 133 15.20 3.05 -16.14
CA LEU A 133 15.91 2.18 -17.08
C LEU A 133 15.28 0.79 -17.19
N MET A 134 14.93 0.17 -16.07
CA MET A 134 14.66 -1.27 -16.01
C MET A 134 13.23 -1.67 -16.34
N LEU A 135 12.22 -0.88 -15.95
CA LEU A 135 10.79 -1.10 -16.24
C LEU A 135 10.39 -2.59 -16.27
N TYR A 136 10.29 -3.23 -15.10
CA TYR A 136 10.05 -4.66 -15.01
C TYR A 136 8.56 -4.95 -14.82
N ARG A 137 7.96 -5.78 -15.69
CA ARG A 137 6.51 -6.01 -15.76
C ARG A 137 6.22 -7.50 -15.94
N THR A 138 5.28 -8.04 -15.17
CA THR A 138 4.84 -9.44 -15.28
C THR A 138 3.36 -9.53 -15.63
N PRO A 139 2.90 -10.44 -16.53
CA PRO A 139 1.47 -10.66 -16.75
C PRO A 139 0.78 -11.07 -15.45
N LEU A 140 -0.45 -10.62 -15.21
CA LEU A 140 -1.19 -10.95 -13.99
C LEU A 140 -1.35 -12.46 -13.78
N GLY A 141 -1.55 -13.22 -14.87
CA GLY A 141 -1.64 -14.68 -14.82
C GLY A 141 -0.33 -15.34 -14.37
N ALA A 142 0.81 -14.87 -14.90
CA ALA A 142 2.13 -15.35 -14.49
C ALA A 142 2.48 -14.88 -13.07
N PHE A 143 2.09 -13.66 -12.69
CA PHE A 143 2.22 -13.14 -11.35
C PHE A 143 1.54 -14.05 -10.32
N ALA A 144 0.29 -14.45 -10.59
CA ALA A 144 -0.46 -15.38 -9.75
C ALA A 144 0.18 -16.78 -9.67
N GLN A 145 0.83 -17.24 -10.75
CA GLN A 145 1.52 -18.53 -10.80
C GLN A 145 2.92 -18.49 -10.16
N GLY A 146 3.60 -17.33 -10.17
CA GLY A 146 4.94 -17.14 -9.60
C GLY A 146 4.98 -17.42 -8.08
N ALA A 147 3.84 -17.29 -7.40
CA ALA A 147 3.64 -17.73 -6.03
C ALA A 147 3.86 -19.23 -5.81
N ALA A 148 3.75 -20.07 -6.83
CA ALA A 148 3.84 -21.53 -6.68
C ALA A 148 5.27 -22.03 -6.35
N GLY A 149 6.29 -21.17 -6.42
CA GLY A 149 7.69 -21.51 -6.13
C GLY A 149 8.32 -20.79 -4.93
N GLU A 150 7.69 -19.74 -4.39
CA GLU A 150 8.14 -19.01 -3.18
C GLU A 150 7.10 -19.19 -2.07
N GLU A 151 7.52 -19.45 -0.83
CA GLU A 151 6.60 -19.42 0.32
C GLU A 151 6.15 -17.97 0.53
N LEU A 152 4.85 -17.70 0.29
CA LEU A 152 4.30 -16.35 0.38
C LEU A 152 4.33 -15.87 1.84
N THR A 153 4.89 -14.67 2.06
CA THR A 153 4.85 -14.04 3.39
C THR A 153 3.41 -13.79 3.82
N VAL A 154 3.04 -14.30 4.99
CA VAL A 154 1.74 -14.04 5.61
C VAL A 154 1.87 -12.87 6.59
N PRO A 155 0.96 -11.88 6.58
CA PRO A 155 0.99 -10.81 7.56
C PRO A 155 0.72 -11.31 8.99
N ASN A 156 1.41 -10.72 9.96
CA ASN A 156 1.08 -10.78 11.38
C ASN A 156 -0.25 -10.10 11.68
N GLY A 157 -0.69 -9.15 10.87
CA GLY A 157 -2.00 -8.54 11.04
C GLY A 157 -2.42 -7.57 9.95
N PHE A 158 -3.73 -7.35 9.85
CA PHE A 158 -4.35 -6.32 9.01
C PHE A 158 -4.90 -5.17 9.84
N ILE A 159 -4.70 -3.93 9.38
CA ILE A 159 -5.30 -2.73 9.96
C ILE A 159 -6.42 -2.24 9.02
N PHE A 160 -7.66 -2.62 9.32
CA PHE A 160 -8.86 -1.99 8.77
C PHE A 160 -9.21 -0.74 9.56
N HIS A 161 -9.94 0.20 8.96
CA HIS A 161 -10.24 1.46 9.64
C HIS A 161 -11.40 2.25 9.04
N LEU A 162 -12.07 3.05 9.88
CA LEU A 162 -13.20 3.93 9.52
C LEU A 162 -12.78 5.26 8.88
N SER A 163 -11.56 5.36 8.34
CA SER A 163 -10.93 6.64 7.91
C SER A 163 -10.74 7.69 9.03
N ARG A 164 -9.69 8.52 8.92
CA ARG A 164 -9.37 9.65 9.83
C ARG A 164 -9.43 9.33 11.34
N CYS A 165 -9.22 8.08 11.71
CA CYS A 165 -9.39 7.51 13.05
C CYS A 165 -8.08 7.03 13.68
N GLY A 166 -6.93 7.51 13.20
CA GLY A 166 -5.62 7.15 13.75
C GLY A 166 -4.95 5.91 13.14
N SER A 167 -5.47 5.35 12.04
CA SER A 167 -4.82 4.21 11.36
C SER A 167 -3.41 4.54 10.86
N THR A 168 -3.16 5.74 10.34
CA THR A 168 -1.79 6.16 9.98
C THR A 168 -0.87 6.24 11.21
N LEU A 169 -1.38 6.67 12.38
CA LEU A 169 -0.59 6.68 13.61
C LEU A 169 -0.19 5.26 14.02
N ALA A 170 -1.15 4.33 14.01
CA ALA A 170 -0.89 2.92 14.30
C ALA A 170 0.18 2.34 13.37
N ALA A 171 0.04 2.56 12.05
CA ALA A 171 1.03 2.10 11.07
C ALA A 171 2.41 2.71 11.32
N GLN A 172 2.52 4.02 11.52
CA GLN A 172 3.80 4.69 11.76
C GLN A 172 4.49 4.26 13.06
N MET A 173 3.71 4.00 14.11
CA MET A 173 4.23 3.44 15.37
C MET A 173 4.83 2.05 15.17
N LEU A 174 4.17 1.19 14.39
CA LEU A 174 4.70 -0.14 14.04
C LEU A 174 5.92 -0.06 13.11
N THR A 175 5.89 0.83 12.11
CA THR A 175 7.01 1.11 11.19
C THR A 175 8.29 1.55 11.92
N ALA A 176 8.16 2.20 13.08
CA ALA A 176 9.30 2.65 13.87
C ALA A 176 10.14 1.51 14.45
N MET A 177 9.59 0.30 14.56
CA MET A 177 10.33 -0.89 14.96
C MET A 177 11.21 -1.38 13.79
N ASP A 178 12.50 -1.61 14.03
CA ASP A 178 13.47 -1.94 12.95
C ASP A 178 13.24 -3.32 12.30
N ASP A 179 12.59 -4.23 13.00
CA ASP A 179 12.28 -5.59 12.56
C ASP A 179 10.86 -5.75 11.99
N THR A 180 10.15 -4.64 11.78
CA THR A 180 8.76 -4.66 11.33
C THR A 180 8.62 -3.95 9.98
N ILE A 181 8.07 -4.67 9.00
CA ILE A 181 7.62 -4.12 7.72
C ILE A 181 6.14 -3.77 7.85
N VAL A 182 5.80 -2.52 7.55
CA VAL A 182 4.41 -2.10 7.42
C VAL A 182 4.18 -1.59 6.01
N ILE A 183 3.23 -2.20 5.31
CA ILE A 183 2.77 -1.74 4.00
C ILE A 183 1.46 -1.00 4.20
N SER A 184 1.45 0.31 3.93
CA SER A 184 0.29 1.18 4.19
C SER A 184 -0.38 1.64 2.89
N GLU A 185 -1.60 1.16 2.66
CA GLU A 185 -2.48 1.52 1.53
C GLU A 185 -1.75 1.36 0.17
N PRO A 186 -1.23 0.16 -0.16
CA PRO A 186 -0.47 -0.04 -1.39
C PRO A 186 -1.42 -0.06 -2.61
N PRO A 187 -1.24 0.83 -3.60
CA PRO A 187 -2.06 0.86 -4.82
C PRO A 187 -2.21 -0.48 -5.56
N PRO A 188 -1.18 -1.35 -5.69
CA PRO A 188 -1.37 -2.63 -6.38
C PRO A 188 -2.30 -3.59 -5.62
N LEU A 189 -2.37 -3.52 -4.28
CA LEU A 189 -3.34 -4.28 -3.50
C LEU A 189 -4.75 -3.73 -3.71
N ASP A 190 -4.90 -2.41 -3.69
CA ASP A 190 -6.18 -1.78 -3.95
C ASP A 190 -6.75 -2.19 -5.30
N ALA A 191 -5.90 -2.14 -6.34
CA ALA A 191 -6.29 -2.58 -7.68
C ALA A 191 -6.74 -4.05 -7.73
N VAL A 192 -6.08 -4.95 -6.97
CA VAL A 192 -6.50 -6.35 -6.84
C VAL A 192 -7.84 -6.48 -6.12
N VAL A 193 -8.02 -5.80 -4.98
CA VAL A 193 -9.28 -5.83 -4.22
C VAL A 193 -10.42 -5.32 -5.09
N GLN A 194 -10.24 -4.20 -5.78
CA GLN A 194 -11.21 -3.62 -6.71
C GLN A 194 -11.54 -4.56 -7.88
N LEU A 195 -10.54 -5.18 -8.50
CA LEU A 195 -10.76 -6.17 -9.56
C LEU A 195 -11.59 -7.36 -9.04
N THR A 196 -11.28 -7.87 -7.86
CA THR A 196 -12.01 -9.00 -7.24
C THR A 196 -13.41 -8.62 -6.76
N HIS A 197 -13.63 -7.33 -6.48
CA HIS A 197 -14.94 -6.76 -6.19
C HIS A 197 -15.81 -6.72 -7.44
N ILE A 198 -15.28 -6.20 -8.55
CA ILE A 198 -16.03 -6.01 -9.79
C ILE A 198 -16.25 -7.34 -10.53
N ARG A 199 -15.23 -8.20 -10.61
CA ARG A 199 -15.25 -9.46 -11.36
C ARG A 199 -15.78 -10.63 -10.52
N LYS A 200 -17.03 -10.52 -10.07
CA LYS A 200 -17.71 -11.62 -9.33
C LYS A 200 -17.97 -12.86 -10.21
N ASP A 201 -17.83 -12.75 -11.53
CA ASP A 201 -17.83 -13.86 -12.48
C ASP A 201 -16.58 -14.75 -12.38
N VAL A 202 -15.49 -14.25 -11.80
CA VAL A 202 -14.27 -15.03 -11.55
C VAL A 202 -14.48 -15.91 -10.31
N PRO A 203 -14.08 -17.21 -10.37
CA PRO A 203 -14.18 -18.11 -9.22
C PRO A 203 -13.57 -17.52 -7.95
N LEU A 204 -14.22 -17.77 -6.81
CA LEU A 204 -13.82 -17.23 -5.51
C LEU A 204 -12.39 -17.66 -5.13
N GLU A 205 -12.02 -18.91 -5.40
CA GLU A 205 -10.67 -19.44 -5.19
C GLU A 205 -9.61 -18.62 -5.94
N THR A 206 -9.84 -18.33 -7.22
CA THR A 206 -8.93 -17.50 -8.03
C THR A 206 -8.81 -16.07 -7.47
N ARG A 207 -9.90 -15.49 -6.96
CA ARG A 207 -9.88 -14.17 -6.32
C ARG A 207 -9.10 -14.18 -5.00
N VAL A 208 -9.28 -15.23 -4.20
CA VAL A 208 -8.54 -15.47 -2.96
C VAL A 208 -7.05 -15.65 -3.24
N ASP A 209 -6.67 -16.45 -4.22
CA ASP A 209 -5.27 -16.70 -4.58
C ASP A 209 -4.59 -15.45 -5.11
N LEU A 210 -5.29 -14.65 -5.92
CA LEU A 210 -4.75 -13.37 -6.38
C LEU A 210 -4.50 -12.40 -5.22
N LEU A 211 -5.43 -12.31 -4.26
CA LEU A 211 -5.27 -11.50 -3.06
C LEU A 211 -4.07 -11.99 -2.21
N ARG A 212 -3.98 -13.30 -1.97
CA ARG A 212 -2.86 -13.93 -1.25
C ARG A 212 -1.52 -13.59 -1.91
N THR A 213 -1.48 -13.74 -3.23
CA THR A 213 -0.27 -13.53 -4.01
C THR A 213 0.19 -12.08 -3.95
N MET A 214 -0.72 -11.11 -4.08
CA MET A 214 -0.38 -9.69 -3.99
C MET A 214 0.11 -9.29 -2.59
N VAL A 215 -0.58 -9.74 -1.54
CA VAL A 215 -0.16 -9.48 -0.15
C VAL A 215 1.21 -10.12 0.13
N GLY A 216 1.41 -11.38 -0.27
CA GLY A 216 2.70 -12.06 -0.10
C GLY A 216 3.84 -11.39 -0.84
N ALA A 217 3.61 -10.94 -2.08
CA ALA A 217 4.59 -10.20 -2.88
C ALA A 217 5.00 -8.86 -2.23
N LEU A 218 4.06 -8.16 -1.60
CA LEU A 218 4.32 -6.90 -0.88
C LEU A 218 5.07 -7.12 0.44
N GLY A 219 4.95 -8.32 1.04
CA GLY A 219 5.60 -8.71 2.29
C GLY A 219 6.99 -9.31 2.15
N ARG A 220 7.58 -9.32 0.95
CA ARG A 220 8.94 -9.88 0.75
C ARG A 220 9.95 -9.12 1.59
N ASP A 221 10.81 -9.83 2.34
CA ASP A 221 11.84 -9.16 3.16
C ASP A 221 13.03 -8.70 2.31
N TRP A 222 12.97 -7.45 1.83
CA TRP A 222 14.08 -6.80 1.15
C TRP A 222 15.15 -6.26 2.11
N THR A 223 14.85 -6.19 3.42
CA THR A 223 15.76 -5.65 4.44
C THR A 223 16.73 -6.72 4.95
N GLY A 224 16.32 -7.99 4.92
CA GLY A 224 17.06 -9.12 5.51
C GLY A 224 17.00 -9.17 7.03
N THR A 225 16.22 -8.29 7.65
CA THR A 225 16.12 -8.12 9.11
C THR A 225 14.69 -8.16 9.63
N ALA A 226 13.70 -8.20 8.73
CA ALA A 226 12.30 -8.15 9.11
C ALA A 226 11.88 -9.48 9.74
N ARG A 227 11.18 -9.37 10.87
CA ARG A 227 10.54 -10.49 11.58
C ARG A 227 9.03 -10.39 11.54
N ASN A 228 8.51 -9.17 11.38
CA ASN A 228 7.08 -8.89 11.41
C ASN A 228 6.65 -8.21 10.11
N TYR A 229 5.44 -8.51 9.66
CA TYR A 229 4.80 -7.95 8.48
C TYR A 229 3.35 -7.54 8.79
N VAL A 230 3.02 -6.28 8.62
CA VAL A 230 1.66 -5.74 8.83
C VAL A 230 1.20 -5.00 7.59
N VAL A 231 -0.09 -5.13 7.26
CA VAL A 231 -0.69 -4.38 6.15
C VAL A 231 -1.77 -3.46 6.69
N LYS A 232 -1.59 -2.16 6.50
CA LYS A 232 -2.66 -1.18 6.67
C LYS A 232 -3.39 -1.04 5.34
N LEU A 233 -4.69 -1.27 5.38
CA LEU A 233 -5.56 -1.31 4.23
C LEU A 233 -6.23 0.04 4.01
N ASP A 234 -6.72 0.30 2.79
CA ASP A 234 -7.59 1.44 2.53
C ASP A 234 -8.93 1.24 3.24
N SER A 235 -9.58 2.34 3.67
CA SER A 235 -10.81 2.22 4.47
C SER A 235 -11.92 1.43 3.79
N TRP A 236 -11.99 1.46 2.46
CA TRP A 236 -13.00 0.73 1.68
C TRP A 236 -12.71 -0.76 1.54
N HIS A 237 -11.47 -1.23 1.77
CA HIS A 237 -11.18 -2.67 1.81
C HIS A 237 -11.93 -3.38 2.92
N THR A 238 -12.41 -2.64 3.93
CA THR A 238 -13.31 -3.17 4.98
C THR A 238 -14.57 -3.81 4.41
N LEU A 239 -15.07 -3.35 3.25
CA LEU A 239 -16.22 -3.95 2.57
C LEU A 239 -15.94 -5.37 2.07
N GLU A 240 -14.67 -5.68 1.82
CA GLU A 240 -14.19 -7.00 1.38
C GLU A 240 -13.59 -7.79 2.55
N LEU A 241 -13.91 -7.45 3.81
CA LEU A 241 -13.49 -8.21 4.99
C LEU A 241 -13.73 -9.73 4.85
N PRO A 242 -14.88 -10.22 4.34
CA PRO A 242 -15.07 -11.66 4.08
C PRO A 242 -14.04 -12.28 3.12
N LEU A 243 -13.59 -11.54 2.10
CA LEU A 243 -12.55 -12.00 1.17
C LEU A 243 -11.20 -12.11 1.89
N PHE A 244 -10.84 -11.11 2.70
CA PHE A 244 -9.62 -11.15 3.52
C PHE A 244 -9.66 -12.31 4.53
N ARG A 245 -10.79 -12.59 5.16
CA ARG A 245 -10.95 -13.75 6.08
C ARG A 245 -10.79 -15.09 5.37
N GLN A 246 -11.26 -15.21 4.13
CA GLN A 246 -11.05 -16.43 3.34
C GLN A 246 -9.60 -16.58 2.87
N ALA A 247 -8.96 -15.48 2.47
CA ALA A 247 -7.56 -15.49 2.07
C ALA A 247 -6.63 -15.75 3.25
N PHE A 248 -6.92 -15.19 4.41
CA PHE A 248 -6.06 -15.25 5.59
C PHE A 248 -6.87 -15.60 6.84
N PRO A 249 -7.32 -16.87 6.98
CA PRO A 249 -8.16 -17.29 8.09
C PRO A 249 -7.47 -17.14 9.45
N ASP A 250 -6.14 -17.33 9.50
CA ASP A 250 -5.38 -17.28 10.76
C ASP A 250 -4.75 -15.91 11.04
N THR A 251 -4.73 -14.99 10.06
CA THR A 251 -4.18 -13.64 10.28
C THR A 251 -5.18 -12.79 11.07
N PRO A 252 -4.79 -12.26 12.24
CA PRO A 252 -5.65 -11.38 13.01
C PRO A 252 -5.80 -10.01 12.32
N TRP A 253 -6.86 -9.29 12.68
CA TRP A 253 -7.09 -7.95 12.18
C TRP A 253 -7.61 -7.03 13.27
N ILE A 254 -7.34 -5.73 13.10
CA ILE A 254 -7.96 -4.69 13.91
C ILE A 254 -8.86 -3.82 13.05
N PHE A 255 -9.89 -3.23 13.65
CA PHE A 255 -10.64 -2.13 13.08
C PHE A 255 -10.53 -0.89 13.96
N LEU A 256 -9.87 0.14 13.44
CA LEU A 256 -9.74 1.42 14.10
C LEU A 256 -10.90 2.35 13.75
N TYR A 257 -11.54 2.93 14.74
CA TYR A 257 -12.64 3.87 14.58
C TYR A 257 -12.54 5.02 15.59
N ARG A 258 -13.34 6.07 15.38
CA ARG A 258 -13.35 7.30 16.18
C ARG A 258 -14.78 7.83 16.21
N ASP A 259 -15.05 8.80 17.09
CA ASP A 259 -16.26 9.61 17.03
C ASP A 259 -16.56 10.05 15.57
N PRO A 260 -17.74 9.74 15.02
CA PRO A 260 -18.04 10.00 13.61
C PRO A 260 -18.07 11.49 13.25
N VAL A 261 -18.46 12.38 14.16
CA VAL A 261 -18.47 13.83 13.94
C VAL A 261 -17.05 14.32 13.68
N GLU A 262 -16.07 13.80 14.43
CA GLU A 262 -14.66 14.16 14.30
C GLU A 262 -14.05 13.69 12.97
N ILE A 263 -14.49 12.54 12.47
CA ILE A 263 -14.13 12.03 11.15
C ILE A 263 -14.72 12.94 10.06
N MET A 264 -16.02 13.27 10.15
CA MET A 264 -16.71 14.12 9.16
C MET A 264 -16.12 15.53 9.09
N VAL A 265 -15.80 16.16 10.23
CA VAL A 265 -15.09 17.45 10.27
C VAL A 265 -13.73 17.33 9.58
N SER A 266 -13.02 16.22 9.77
CA SER A 266 -11.74 15.99 9.11
C SER A 266 -11.86 15.88 7.60
N HIS A 267 -12.90 15.22 7.08
CA HIS A 267 -13.20 15.14 5.65
C HIS A 267 -13.68 16.48 5.07
N ARG A 268 -14.40 17.30 5.85
CA ARG A 268 -14.83 18.64 5.43
C ARG A 268 -13.63 19.57 5.19
N ARG A 269 -12.61 19.49 6.05
CA ARG A 269 -11.37 20.28 5.89
C ARG A 269 -10.51 19.77 4.73
N MET A 270 -10.41 18.45 4.58
CA MET A 270 -9.62 17.81 3.54
C MET A 270 -10.24 16.47 3.19
N ARG A 271 -10.88 16.41 2.03
CA ARG A 271 -11.56 15.21 1.55
C ARG A 271 -10.54 14.11 1.25
N GLY A 272 -10.71 12.94 1.86
CA GLY A 272 -10.15 11.70 1.33
C GLY A 272 -10.95 11.23 0.11
N LEU A 273 -10.34 10.37 -0.72
CA LEU A 273 -10.92 9.87 -1.97
C LEU A 273 -12.31 9.26 -1.79
N GLN A 274 -12.55 8.54 -0.69
CA GLN A 274 -13.83 7.92 -0.36
C GLN A 274 -14.96 8.92 -0.05
N ALA A 275 -14.63 10.16 0.29
CA ALA A 275 -15.61 11.21 0.59
C ALA A 275 -15.81 12.19 -0.59
N VAL A 276 -15.35 11.79 -1.78
CA VAL A 276 -15.60 12.50 -3.04
C VAL A 276 -16.57 11.63 -3.85
N PRO A 277 -17.80 12.09 -4.11
CA PRO A 277 -18.71 11.40 -5.02
C PRO A 277 -18.06 11.17 -6.39
N GLY A 278 -18.18 9.95 -6.92
CA GLY A 278 -17.63 9.56 -8.22
C GLY A 278 -17.59 8.04 -8.40
N GLY A 279 -16.54 7.54 -9.08
CA GLY A 279 -16.45 6.14 -9.49
C GLY A 279 -16.54 5.08 -8.37
N THR A 280 -16.21 5.44 -7.13
CA THR A 280 -16.27 4.55 -5.94
C THR A 280 -17.58 4.64 -5.16
N THR A 281 -18.50 5.53 -5.54
CA THR A 281 -19.81 5.72 -4.88
C THR A 281 -20.65 4.43 -4.89
N VAL A 282 -20.56 3.65 -5.99
CA VAL A 282 -21.30 2.40 -6.17
C VAL A 282 -20.81 1.32 -5.21
N ASP A 283 -19.51 1.27 -4.92
CA ASP A 283 -18.92 0.27 -4.03
C ASP A 283 -19.52 0.34 -2.61
N PHE A 284 -19.91 1.54 -2.18
CA PHE A 284 -20.55 1.74 -0.87
C PHE A 284 -22.06 1.46 -0.87
N GLY A 285 -22.64 1.05 -2.00
CA GLY A 285 -24.09 0.87 -2.18
C GLY A 285 -24.88 2.18 -2.19
N ILE A 286 -24.23 3.31 -2.49
CA ILE A 286 -24.85 4.63 -2.51
C ILE A 286 -25.34 4.91 -3.93
N VAL A 287 -26.64 5.15 -4.08
CA VAL A 287 -27.25 5.57 -5.35
C VAL A 287 -27.33 7.09 -5.36
N ASP A 288 -27.00 7.71 -6.50
CA ASP A 288 -27.12 9.15 -6.73
C ASP A 288 -26.26 10.04 -5.80
N GLY A 289 -25.09 9.53 -5.40
CA GLY A 289 -24.20 10.23 -4.46
C GLY A 289 -23.71 11.60 -4.94
N ASP A 290 -23.63 11.83 -6.26
CA ASP A 290 -23.19 13.11 -6.84
C ASP A 290 -24.17 14.27 -6.56
N HIS A 291 -25.45 13.95 -6.30
CA HIS A 291 -26.49 14.91 -5.97
C HIS A 291 -26.76 15.01 -4.45
N MET A 292 -26.05 14.24 -3.62
CA MET A 292 -26.19 14.29 -2.17
C MET A 292 -25.38 15.46 -1.57
N PRO A 293 -25.89 16.09 -0.50
CA PRO A 293 -25.06 16.95 0.35
C PRO A 293 -23.83 16.20 0.87
N PHE A 294 -22.71 16.90 1.00
CA PHE A 294 -21.45 16.32 1.44
C PHE A 294 -21.58 15.57 2.78
N GLU A 295 -22.32 16.15 3.73
CA GLU A 295 -22.55 15.60 5.06
C GLU A 295 -23.28 14.25 4.98
N GLU A 296 -24.35 14.17 4.20
CA GLU A 296 -25.11 12.93 4.01
C GLU A 296 -24.27 11.88 3.29
N PHE A 297 -23.64 12.25 2.17
CA PHE A 297 -22.79 11.32 1.39
C PHE A 297 -21.68 10.73 2.27
N THR A 298 -20.93 11.58 2.97
CA THR A 298 -19.84 11.14 3.85
C THR A 298 -20.37 10.25 4.97
N ALA A 299 -21.50 10.60 5.58
CA ALA A 299 -22.08 9.78 6.64
C ALA A 299 -22.54 8.40 6.14
N ARG A 300 -23.07 8.30 4.93
CA ARG A 300 -23.44 7.03 4.29
C ARG A 300 -22.22 6.17 3.97
N VAL A 301 -21.13 6.76 3.49
CA VAL A 301 -19.85 6.04 3.27
C VAL A 301 -19.34 5.44 4.59
N LEU A 302 -19.27 6.25 5.64
CA LEU A 302 -18.82 5.79 6.97
C LEU A 302 -19.75 4.72 7.55
N ARG A 303 -21.06 4.84 7.32
CA ARG A 303 -22.05 3.82 7.72
C ARG A 303 -21.79 2.49 7.00
N SER A 304 -21.55 2.53 5.70
CA SER A 304 -21.27 1.33 4.90
C SER A 304 -20.03 0.58 5.42
N VAL A 305 -18.94 1.31 5.66
CA VAL A 305 -17.70 0.75 6.24
C VAL A 305 -17.94 0.20 7.65
N SER A 306 -18.68 0.90 8.50
CA SER A 306 -19.00 0.44 9.86
C SER A 306 -19.84 -0.84 9.85
N ASN A 307 -20.87 -0.88 8.99
CA ASN A 307 -21.77 -2.01 8.86
C ASN A 307 -21.04 -3.27 8.38
N ALA A 308 -20.08 -3.15 7.46
CA ALA A 308 -19.29 -4.30 7.02
C ALA A 308 -18.53 -4.96 8.19
N VAL A 309 -18.01 -4.18 9.13
CA VAL A 309 -17.39 -4.71 10.35
C VAL A 309 -18.43 -5.36 11.25
N ILE A 310 -19.55 -4.68 11.49
CA ILE A 310 -20.60 -5.17 12.39
C ILE A 310 -21.16 -6.51 11.90
N GLU A 311 -21.40 -6.63 10.58
CA GLU A 311 -21.94 -7.83 9.96
C GLU A 311 -20.94 -9.00 10.00
N HIS A 312 -19.66 -8.72 9.81
CA HIS A 312 -18.63 -9.74 9.60
C HIS A 312 -17.65 -9.93 10.76
N HIS A 313 -17.80 -9.20 11.87
CA HIS A 313 -16.99 -9.39 13.08
C HIS A 313 -17.04 -10.83 13.59
N GLY A 314 -18.20 -11.48 13.45
CA GLY A 314 -18.41 -12.89 13.80
C GLY A 314 -17.60 -13.91 12.98
N LEU A 315 -16.92 -13.50 11.89
CA LEU A 315 -15.97 -14.34 11.16
C LEU A 315 -14.64 -14.58 11.92
N GLY A 316 -14.47 -13.95 13.09
CA GLY A 316 -13.34 -14.16 13.98
C GLY A 316 -12.07 -13.39 13.60
N GLY A 317 -11.08 -13.43 14.49
CA GLY A 317 -9.77 -12.78 14.33
C GLY A 317 -9.76 -11.25 14.52
N GLY A 318 -10.92 -10.64 14.81
CA GLY A 318 -11.09 -9.18 14.82
C GLY A 318 -11.08 -8.53 16.20
N LEU A 319 -10.30 -7.47 16.34
CA LEU A 319 -10.27 -6.58 17.50
C LEU A 319 -10.70 -5.16 17.10
N VAL A 320 -11.62 -4.54 17.85
CA VAL A 320 -12.20 -3.23 17.53
C VAL A 320 -11.65 -2.19 18.49
N ILE A 321 -10.96 -1.17 17.97
CA ILE A 321 -10.20 -0.21 18.79
C ILE A 321 -10.69 1.21 18.54
N ASN A 322 -11.15 1.87 19.60
CA ASN A 322 -11.51 3.28 19.55
C ASN A 322 -10.24 4.15 19.64
N TYR A 323 -10.18 5.20 18.82
CA TYR A 323 -9.14 6.22 18.80
C TYR A 323 -8.79 6.78 20.19
N ASP A 324 -9.75 6.88 21.11
CA ASP A 324 -9.49 7.37 22.48
C ASP A 324 -8.55 6.47 23.29
N SER A 325 -8.36 5.22 22.87
CA SER A 325 -7.37 4.32 23.47
C SER A 325 -5.97 4.46 22.85
N LEU A 326 -5.80 5.27 21.80
CA LEU A 326 -4.50 5.54 21.19
C LEU A 326 -3.74 6.66 21.94
N PRO A 327 -2.39 6.59 21.97
CA PRO A 327 -1.53 5.57 21.36
C PRO A 327 -1.39 4.28 22.18
N GLY A 328 -1.82 4.26 23.45
CA GLY A 328 -1.54 3.16 24.39
C GLY A 328 -2.05 1.78 23.96
N ALA A 329 -3.16 1.70 23.21
CA ALA A 329 -3.70 0.45 22.69
C ALA A 329 -2.77 -0.25 21.69
N ILE A 330 -1.84 0.47 21.03
CA ILE A 330 -0.91 -0.17 20.10
C ILE A 330 -0.01 -1.16 20.84
N GLU A 331 0.62 -0.71 21.93
CA GLU A 331 1.44 -1.59 22.77
C GLU A 331 0.58 -2.62 23.51
N THR A 332 -0.48 -2.18 24.17
CA THR A 332 -1.21 -3.02 25.14
C THR A 332 -2.17 -4.02 24.52
N GLN A 333 -2.61 -3.81 23.28
CA GLN A 333 -3.62 -4.63 22.62
C GLN A 333 -3.18 -5.08 21.22
N VAL A 334 -2.70 -4.17 20.37
CA VAL A 334 -2.37 -4.49 18.96
C VAL A 334 -1.16 -5.42 18.85
N LEU A 335 -0.05 -5.12 19.54
CA LEU A 335 1.16 -5.97 19.48
C LEU A 335 0.87 -7.41 19.95
N PRO A 336 0.22 -7.65 21.12
CA PRO A 336 -0.17 -8.99 21.53
C PRO A 336 -1.14 -9.66 20.55
N HIS A 337 -2.15 -8.95 20.06
CA HIS A 337 -3.15 -9.50 19.12
C HIS A 337 -2.52 -9.94 17.81
N PHE A 338 -1.51 -9.21 17.32
CA PHE A 338 -0.74 -9.58 16.12
C PHE A 338 0.40 -10.57 16.39
N GLY A 339 0.61 -10.97 17.65
CA GLY A 339 1.72 -11.85 18.03
C GLY A 339 3.09 -11.22 17.78
N ILE A 340 3.19 -9.89 17.77
CA ILE A 340 4.43 -9.16 17.53
C ILE A 340 5.17 -9.00 18.86
N ALA A 341 6.30 -9.69 18.98
CA ALA A 341 7.21 -9.50 20.10
C ALA A 341 8.00 -8.19 19.93
N HIS A 342 8.39 -7.58 21.04
CA HIS A 342 9.20 -6.38 21.05
C HIS A 342 10.23 -6.42 22.19
N ASP A 343 11.40 -5.83 21.96
CA ASP A 343 12.38 -5.54 23.00
C ASP A 343 12.25 -4.09 23.50
N ALA A 344 13.11 -3.69 24.43
CA ALA A 344 13.11 -2.34 24.98
C ALA A 344 13.41 -1.26 23.91
N LYS A 345 14.21 -1.59 22.89
CA LYS A 345 14.57 -0.65 21.81
C LYS A 345 13.38 -0.44 20.88
N GLY A 346 12.73 -1.52 20.45
CA GLY A 346 11.52 -1.48 19.62
C GLY A 346 10.39 -0.72 20.31
N LEU A 347 10.20 -0.96 21.61
CA LEU A 347 9.18 -0.25 22.38
C LEU A 347 9.47 1.25 22.51
N ALA A 348 10.73 1.63 22.77
CA ALA A 348 11.13 3.02 22.81
C ALA A 348 10.93 3.74 21.46
N ALA A 349 11.24 3.06 20.34
CA ALA A 349 11.00 3.60 19.00
C ALA A 349 9.50 3.79 18.70
N LEU A 350 8.68 2.80 19.09
CA LEU A 350 7.23 2.84 18.97
C LEU A 350 6.63 4.01 19.76
N HIS A 351 7.07 4.22 21.01
CA HIS A 351 6.63 5.36 21.83
C HIS A 351 7.07 6.70 21.24
N ALA A 352 8.33 6.82 20.80
CA ALA A 352 8.83 8.05 20.18
C ALA A 352 8.06 8.44 18.91
N ALA A 353 7.61 7.47 18.12
CA ALA A 353 6.78 7.71 16.95
C ALA A 353 5.39 8.26 17.31
N SER A 354 4.86 7.92 18.49
CA SER A 354 3.55 8.41 18.95
C SER A 354 3.53 9.91 19.27
N GLU A 355 4.70 10.50 19.51
CA GLU A 355 4.85 11.93 19.83
C GLU A 355 4.89 12.81 18.57
N ARG A 356 4.86 12.21 17.37
CA ARG A 356 4.96 12.90 16.07
C ARG A 356 3.64 12.88 15.31
N ASP A 357 3.42 13.88 14.47
CA ASP A 357 2.29 13.85 13.55
C ASP A 357 2.45 12.69 12.54
N ALA A 358 1.46 11.81 12.48
CA ALA A 358 1.53 10.58 11.69
C ALA A 358 1.60 10.80 10.17
N LYS A 359 1.23 11.98 9.66
CA LYS A 359 1.29 12.34 8.24
C LYS A 359 2.36 13.39 7.93
N ALA A 360 2.89 14.03 8.96
CA ALA A 360 4.05 14.91 8.90
C ALA A 360 5.02 14.60 10.05
N PRO A 361 5.78 13.47 10.01
CA PRO A 361 6.59 12.98 11.15
C PRO A 361 7.66 13.95 11.68
N ARG A 362 7.95 15.01 10.93
CA ARG A 362 8.84 16.11 11.33
C ARG A 362 8.19 17.09 12.32
N GLN A 363 6.88 17.02 12.51
CA GLN A 363 6.10 17.89 13.39
C GLN A 363 5.69 17.12 14.66
N GLY A 364 5.55 17.82 15.78
CA GLY A 364 5.02 17.23 17.02
C GLY A 364 3.51 16.97 16.91
N PHE A 365 3.05 15.87 17.50
CA PHE A 365 1.63 15.54 17.55
C PHE A 365 0.86 16.55 18.39
N THR A 366 -0.33 16.94 17.91
CA THR A 366 -1.28 17.76 18.68
C THR A 366 -2.65 17.08 18.66
N ARG A 367 -3.20 16.80 19.84
CA ARG A 367 -4.55 16.24 19.96
C ARG A 367 -5.57 17.21 19.38
N ASP A 368 -6.44 16.71 18.50
CA ASP A 368 -7.37 17.54 17.72
C ASP A 368 -8.86 17.32 18.04
N THR A 369 -9.18 16.47 19.03
CA THR A 369 -10.53 16.10 19.47
C THR A 369 -11.40 17.32 19.78
N GLU A 370 -11.00 18.14 20.77
CA GLU A 370 -11.78 19.30 21.21
C GLU A 370 -12.03 20.30 20.07
N ARG A 371 -10.98 20.60 19.30
CA ARG A 371 -11.06 21.49 18.14
C ARG A 371 -12.00 20.95 17.06
N LYS A 372 -11.99 19.64 16.79
CA LYS A 372 -12.90 19.03 15.82
C LYS A 372 -14.35 19.06 16.30
N GLN A 373 -14.58 18.86 17.59
CA GLN A 373 -15.92 18.99 18.17
C GLN A 373 -16.42 20.45 18.10
N GLN A 374 -15.57 21.44 18.34
CA GLN A 374 -15.92 22.86 18.20
C GLN A 374 -16.27 23.24 16.75
N ASP A 375 -15.54 22.70 15.78
CA ASP A 375 -15.74 23.00 14.35
C ASP A 375 -16.93 22.25 13.69
N ALA A 376 -17.59 21.35 14.42
CA ALA A 376 -18.69 20.56 13.88
C ALA A 376 -19.95 21.42 13.67
N THR A 377 -20.37 21.55 12.41
CA THR A 377 -21.57 22.32 12.05
C THR A 377 -22.86 21.55 12.39
N PRO A 378 -24.02 22.24 12.48
CA PRO A 378 -25.30 21.58 12.71
C PRO A 378 -25.61 20.47 11.70
N GLU A 379 -25.24 20.65 10.43
CA GLU A 379 -25.48 19.68 9.36
C GLU A 379 -24.65 18.41 9.54
N ILE A 380 -23.37 18.54 9.93
CA ILE A 380 -22.52 17.39 10.28
C ILE A 380 -23.13 16.63 11.45
N ARG A 381 -23.56 17.36 12.50
CA ARG A 381 -24.14 16.74 13.69
C ARG A 381 -25.45 16.02 13.36
N ALA A 382 -26.29 16.62 12.53
CA ALA A 382 -27.54 16.02 12.08
C ALA A 382 -27.29 14.74 11.28
N ALA A 383 -26.42 14.78 10.27
CA ALA A 383 -26.09 13.60 9.46
C ALA A 383 -25.42 12.49 10.28
N ALA A 384 -24.52 12.83 11.21
CA ALA A 384 -23.91 11.84 12.11
C ALA A 384 -24.96 11.20 13.04
N ALA A 385 -25.87 12.00 13.59
CA ALA A 385 -26.94 11.48 14.44
C ALA A 385 -27.89 10.56 13.66
N GLU A 386 -28.23 10.92 12.42
CA GLU A 386 -29.15 10.16 11.57
C GLU A 386 -28.54 8.85 11.07
N PHE A 387 -27.31 8.88 10.55
CA PHE A 387 -26.74 7.74 9.83
C PHE A 387 -25.71 6.94 10.62
N LEU A 388 -25.06 7.53 11.64
CA LEU A 388 -23.90 6.93 12.30
C LEU A 388 -24.10 6.63 13.78
N ALA A 389 -25.14 7.16 14.42
CA ALA A 389 -25.38 6.94 15.85
C ALA A 389 -25.57 5.45 16.19
N GLU A 390 -26.34 4.70 15.39
CA GLU A 390 -26.53 3.26 15.61
C GLU A 390 -25.27 2.43 15.27
N PRO A 391 -24.63 2.56 14.09
CA PRO A 391 -23.39 1.87 13.82
C PRO A 391 -22.29 2.13 14.87
N TYR A 392 -22.16 3.38 15.33
CA TYR A 392 -21.18 3.71 16.37
C TYR A 392 -21.48 3.01 17.70
N ARG A 393 -22.75 2.99 18.13
CA ARG A 393 -23.17 2.23 19.33
C ARG A 393 -22.86 0.74 19.21
N GLN A 394 -23.08 0.15 18.03
CA GLN A 394 -22.81 -1.26 17.78
C GLN A 394 -21.30 -1.56 17.81
N LEU A 395 -20.46 -0.69 17.23
CA LEU A 395 -19.00 -0.80 17.34
C LEU A 395 -18.52 -0.69 18.79
N GLU A 396 -19.08 0.23 19.59
CA GLU A 396 -18.79 0.32 21.03
C GLU A 396 -19.22 -0.93 21.79
N ALA A 397 -20.38 -1.50 21.47
CA ALA A 397 -20.84 -2.76 22.06
C ALA A 397 -19.89 -3.93 21.74
N LEU A 398 -19.41 -4.03 20.49
CA LEU A 398 -18.39 -5.01 20.09
C LEU A 398 -17.09 -4.81 20.88
N ARG A 399 -16.60 -3.57 21.00
CA ARG A 399 -15.39 -3.25 21.76
C ARG A 399 -15.51 -3.63 23.24
N LEU A 400 -16.64 -3.31 23.87
CA LEU A 400 -16.88 -3.63 25.27
C LEU A 400 -17.02 -5.13 25.52
N ALA A 401 -17.63 -5.87 24.58
CA ALA A 401 -17.72 -7.33 24.65
C ALA A 401 -16.34 -8.01 24.53
N GLN A 402 -15.41 -7.44 23.76
CA GLN A 402 -14.05 -7.96 23.60
C GLN A 402 -13.22 -7.89 24.90
N GLY A 403 -13.42 -6.86 25.73
CA GLY A 403 -12.69 -6.71 27.00
C GLY A 403 -13.26 -7.53 28.17
N ALA A 404 -14.42 -8.17 27.98
CA ALA A 404 -15.07 -9.02 28.98
C ALA A 404 -14.81 -10.52 28.78
N ALA A 405 -14.23 -10.90 27.63
CA ALA A 405 -13.79 -12.25 27.29
C ALA A 405 -12.30 -12.41 27.58
#